data_AF-A0A7C7VGU7-F1
#
_entry.id   AF-A0A7C7VGU7-F1
#
_cell.length_a   1.000
_cell.length_b   1.000
_cell.length_c   1.000
_cell.angle_alpha   90.00
_cell.angle_beta   90.00
_cell.angle_gamma   90.00
#
_symmetry.space_group_name_H-M   'P 1'
#
loop_
_entity.id
_entity.type
_entity.pdbx_description
1 polymer ?
#
loop_
_entity_poly.entity_id
_entity_poly.type
_entity_poly.pdbx_seq_one_letter_code
_entity_poly.pdbx_strand_id
1 'polypeptide(L)'
;MAYFDVFNGDADGLCSLQQLRLAEPLESELVTGVKRDIALLKKVSAGKDDTVTVLDISLDKNRADLERLLDRGSRIYYFDHHFAGRIPDHQNLTAFIDPTPDQGTSLLADRYVGGRFRLWAIVGTFGDNFDYSARKAGEHLNLSEEEFNRLKELGILLNYNAYGATLDDLYFHPGELFSLMQPFENPLIFVEQADTFQILREGYQNDMSRAEELSPLILTEKYGVYVLPLAPWARRVSGVYANL
;
A
#
# COMPACT_ATOMS: atom_id res chain seq x y z
N MET A 1 15.90 -22.10 -0.13
CA MET A 1 15.34 -21.01 -0.94
C MET A 1 14.06 -20.57 -0.26
N ALA A 2 14.15 -19.46 0.45
CA ALA A 2 13.04 -18.77 1.08
C ALA A 2 12.60 -17.57 0.22
N TYR A 3 11.37 -17.14 0.42
CA TYR A 3 10.80 -15.95 -0.20
C TYR A 3 10.43 -14.95 0.88
N PHE A 4 10.75 -13.69 0.66
CA PHE A 4 10.38 -12.58 1.52
C PHE A 4 9.57 -11.59 0.70
N ASP A 5 8.39 -11.23 1.17
CA ASP A 5 7.62 -10.13 0.61
C ASP A 5 7.66 -8.96 1.58
N VAL A 6 8.34 -7.90 1.15
CA VAL A 6 8.62 -6.70 1.95
C VAL A 6 7.81 -5.55 1.37
N PHE A 7 6.82 -5.06 2.11
CA PHE A 7 5.86 -4.11 1.55
C PHE A 7 5.36 -3.10 2.58
N ASN A 8 5.09 -1.88 2.13
CA ASN A 8 4.35 -0.91 2.92
C ASN A 8 2.93 -1.43 3.24
N GLY A 9 2.45 -1.20 4.46
CA GLY A 9 1.17 -1.72 4.91
C GLY A 9 -0.05 -0.94 4.41
N ASP A 10 0.14 0.05 3.55
CA ASP A 10 -0.94 0.82 2.94
C ASP A 10 -1.53 0.16 1.69
N ALA A 11 -2.47 0.86 1.05
CA ALA A 11 -3.19 0.34 -0.10
C ALA A 11 -2.26 -0.02 -1.25
N ASP A 12 -1.23 0.79 -1.51
CA ASP A 12 -0.37 0.61 -2.68
C ASP A 12 0.56 -0.58 -2.51
N GLY A 13 1.18 -0.74 -1.34
CA GLY A 13 1.96 -1.93 -1.01
C GLY A 13 1.12 -3.22 -0.99
N LEU A 14 -0.05 -3.20 -0.33
CA LEU A 14 -0.95 -4.35 -0.25
C LEU A 14 -1.46 -4.80 -1.62
N CYS A 15 -1.94 -3.85 -2.42
CA CYS A 15 -2.52 -4.15 -3.73
C CYS A 15 -1.46 -4.55 -4.75
N SER A 16 -0.24 -4.02 -4.64
CA SER A 16 0.91 -4.51 -5.43
C SER A 16 1.20 -5.97 -5.12
N LEU A 17 1.30 -6.33 -3.84
CA LEU A 17 1.58 -7.72 -3.45
C LEU A 17 0.46 -8.67 -3.85
N GLN A 18 -0.80 -8.26 -3.69
CA GLN A 18 -1.96 -9.05 -4.08
C GLN A 18 -1.93 -9.42 -5.56
N GLN A 19 -1.62 -8.46 -6.43
CA GLN A 19 -1.48 -8.74 -7.87
C GLN A 19 -0.37 -9.75 -8.16
N LEU A 20 0.79 -9.60 -7.54
CA LEU A 20 1.93 -10.52 -7.74
C LEU A 20 1.60 -11.93 -7.24
N ARG A 21 0.93 -12.08 -6.10
CA ARG A 21 0.63 -13.39 -5.50
C ARG A 21 -0.58 -14.09 -6.12
N LEU A 22 -1.51 -13.35 -6.73
CA LEU A 22 -2.52 -13.92 -7.61
C LEU A 22 -1.90 -14.41 -8.93
N ALA A 23 -0.88 -13.71 -9.46
CA ALA A 23 -0.18 -14.11 -10.68
C ALA A 23 0.72 -15.33 -10.45
N GLU A 24 1.45 -15.33 -9.34
CA GLU A 24 2.45 -16.30 -8.93
C GLU A 24 2.26 -16.65 -7.44
N PRO A 25 1.36 -17.60 -7.14
CA PRO A 25 1.12 -18.04 -5.77
C PRO A 25 2.38 -18.69 -5.17
N LEU A 26 2.79 -18.21 -3.99
CA LEU A 26 3.86 -18.81 -3.21
C LEU A 26 3.70 -18.44 -1.73
N GLU A 27 4.36 -19.23 -0.88
CA GLU A 27 4.51 -18.98 0.54
C GLU A 27 5.75 -18.11 0.78
N SER A 28 5.59 -16.99 1.50
CA SER A 28 6.65 -16.05 1.81
C SER A 28 6.57 -15.57 3.26
N GLU A 29 7.71 -15.14 3.79
CA GLU A 29 7.75 -14.36 5.03
C GLU A 29 7.31 -12.92 4.72
N LEU A 30 6.22 -12.48 5.35
CA LEU A 30 5.70 -11.12 5.19
C LEU A 30 6.44 -10.15 6.11
N VAL A 31 7.06 -9.13 5.54
CA VAL A 31 7.76 -8.06 6.27
C VAL A 31 7.10 -6.73 5.95
N THR A 32 6.29 -6.24 6.88
CA THR A 32 5.48 -5.03 6.69
C THR A 32 5.36 -4.23 7.99
N GLY A 33 4.66 -3.10 7.96
CA GLY A 33 4.50 -2.16 9.06
C GLY A 33 3.43 -1.11 8.80
N VAL A 34 3.29 -0.15 9.71
CA VAL A 34 2.45 1.03 9.49
C VAL A 34 2.97 1.86 8.31
N LYS A 35 2.15 2.77 7.76
CA LYS A 35 2.49 3.62 6.59
C LYS A 35 3.82 4.35 6.69
N ARG A 36 4.24 4.74 7.91
CA ARG A 36 5.49 5.47 8.14
C ARG A 36 6.70 4.58 8.41
N ASP A 37 6.53 3.27 8.54
CA ASP A 37 7.63 2.32 8.70
C ASP A 37 8.21 1.95 7.32
N ILE A 38 8.97 2.88 6.76
CA ILE A 38 9.49 2.80 5.38
C ILE A 38 10.91 2.19 5.27
N ALA A 39 11.48 1.74 6.39
CA ALA A 39 12.83 1.15 6.46
C ALA A 39 12.75 -0.34 6.81
N LEU A 40 12.07 -1.12 5.96
CA LEU A 40 11.69 -2.50 6.25
C LEU A 40 12.78 -3.52 5.93
N LEU A 41 13.68 -3.26 4.96
CA LEU A 41 14.71 -4.24 4.56
C LEU A 41 15.68 -4.61 5.69
N LYS A 42 15.86 -3.74 6.68
CA LYS A 42 16.64 -4.04 7.89
C LYS A 42 16.14 -5.26 8.67
N LYS A 43 14.87 -5.61 8.52
CA LYS A 43 14.23 -6.77 9.17
C LYS A 43 14.48 -8.08 8.42
N VAL A 44 15.00 -8.01 7.19
CA VAL A 44 15.15 -9.18 6.30
C VAL A 44 16.52 -9.83 6.48
N SER A 45 16.48 -11.15 6.70
CA SER A 45 17.67 -12.00 6.87
C SER A 45 17.88 -12.97 5.71
N ALA A 46 17.56 -12.56 4.49
CA ALA A 46 17.78 -13.36 3.28
C ALA A 46 19.28 -13.53 2.96
N GLY A 47 19.60 -14.65 2.32
CA GLY A 47 20.95 -14.98 1.87
C GLY A 47 20.99 -15.46 0.43
N LYS A 48 21.99 -16.28 0.11
CA LYS A 48 22.17 -16.85 -1.21
C LYS A 48 20.97 -17.71 -1.61
N ASP A 49 20.57 -17.58 -2.88
CA ASP A 49 19.47 -18.30 -3.53
C ASP A 49 18.06 -17.91 -3.07
N ASP A 50 17.91 -17.18 -1.96
CA ASP A 50 16.63 -16.61 -1.52
C ASP A 50 16.19 -15.44 -2.40
N THR A 51 14.88 -15.18 -2.41
CA THR A 51 14.26 -14.10 -3.19
C THR A 51 13.57 -13.10 -2.25
N VAL A 52 13.79 -11.81 -2.48
CA VAL A 52 13.14 -10.72 -1.78
C VAL A 52 12.35 -9.89 -2.79
N THR A 53 11.04 -9.84 -2.64
CA THR A 53 10.17 -8.89 -3.34
C THR A 53 10.02 -7.67 -2.46
N VAL A 54 10.29 -6.48 -3.00
CA VAL A 54 10.18 -5.20 -2.28
C VAL A 54 9.16 -4.34 -3.00
N LEU A 55 8.19 -3.82 -2.25
CA LEU A 55 7.04 -3.10 -2.78
C LEU A 55 6.81 -1.83 -1.97
N ASP A 56 6.71 -0.71 -2.66
CA ASP A 56 6.22 0.55 -2.12
C ASP A 56 7.01 1.10 -0.91
N ILE A 57 8.31 0.88 -0.90
CA ILE A 57 9.21 1.56 0.04
C ILE A 57 10.40 2.10 -0.72
N SER A 58 10.82 3.31 -0.36
CA SER A 58 11.90 3.99 -1.07
C SER A 58 13.21 3.17 -1.06
N LEU A 59 13.76 2.91 -2.24
CA LEU A 59 15.11 2.35 -2.40
C LEU A 59 16.15 3.22 -1.69
N ASP A 60 16.04 4.54 -1.78
CA ASP A 60 17.00 5.45 -1.15
C ASP A 60 17.03 5.27 0.38
N LYS A 61 15.86 5.11 1.01
CA LYS A 61 15.74 4.84 2.45
C LYS A 61 16.25 3.46 2.86
N ASN A 62 16.20 2.50 1.95
CA ASN A 62 16.57 1.10 2.22
C ASN A 62 17.93 0.72 1.60
N ARG A 63 18.70 1.67 1.07
CA ARG A 63 19.91 1.41 0.26
C ARG A 63 20.93 0.51 0.95
N ALA A 64 21.29 0.83 2.19
CA ALA A 64 22.31 0.08 2.92
C ALA A 64 21.88 -1.39 3.12
N ASP A 65 20.59 -1.62 3.40
CA ASP A 65 20.06 -2.96 3.58
C ASP A 65 19.88 -3.70 2.24
N LEU A 66 19.53 -2.98 1.17
CA LEU A 66 19.51 -3.53 -0.18
C LEU A 66 20.90 -4.05 -0.58
N GLU A 67 21.94 -3.23 -0.43
CA GLU A 67 23.33 -3.59 -0.74
C GLU A 67 23.78 -4.79 0.11
N ARG A 68 23.48 -4.77 1.42
CA ARG A 68 23.75 -5.90 2.33
C ARG A 68 23.12 -7.21 1.86
N LEU A 69 21.88 -7.20 1.36
CA LEU A 69 21.19 -8.40 0.88
C LEU A 69 21.76 -8.87 -0.47
N LEU A 70 22.08 -7.94 -1.37
CA LEU A 70 22.73 -8.26 -2.66
C LEU A 70 24.11 -8.89 -2.45
N ASP A 71 24.92 -8.36 -1.53
CA ASP A 71 26.25 -8.88 -1.17
C ASP A 71 26.20 -10.31 -0.60
N ARG A 72 25.08 -10.66 0.04
CA ARG A 72 24.81 -12.03 0.52
C ARG A 72 24.32 -12.98 -0.57
N GLY A 73 24.11 -12.48 -1.78
CA GLY A 73 23.68 -13.26 -2.93
C GLY A 73 22.16 -13.45 -3.05
N SER A 74 21.35 -12.65 -2.35
CA SER A 74 19.89 -12.67 -2.52
C SER A 74 19.49 -12.12 -3.89
N ARG A 75 18.41 -12.67 -4.45
CA ARG A 75 17.74 -12.13 -5.64
C ARG A 75 16.66 -11.15 -5.21
N ILE A 76 16.62 -9.97 -5.81
CA ILE A 76 15.76 -8.89 -5.35
C ILE A 76 14.96 -8.34 -6.54
N TYR A 77 13.63 -8.33 -6.38
CA TYR A 77 12.71 -7.64 -7.26
C TYR A 77 12.18 -6.43 -6.51
N TYR A 78 12.38 -5.23 -7.07
CA TYR A 78 12.08 -3.99 -6.40
C TYR A 78 11.07 -3.19 -7.21
N PHE A 79 9.89 -2.96 -6.68
CA PHE A 79 8.83 -2.16 -7.29
C PHE A 79 8.58 -0.96 -6.38
N ASP A 80 8.79 0.23 -6.90
CA ASP A 80 8.65 1.45 -6.11
C ASP A 80 8.48 2.67 -7.03
N HIS A 81 7.77 3.67 -6.53
CA HIS A 81 7.56 4.94 -7.21
C HIS A 81 8.19 6.13 -6.47
N HIS A 82 8.81 5.90 -5.32
CA HIS A 82 9.50 6.94 -4.59
C HIS A 82 10.84 7.30 -5.26
N PHE A 83 11.41 8.43 -4.82
CA PHE A 83 12.78 8.76 -5.19
C PHE A 83 13.74 7.64 -4.73
N ALA A 84 14.54 7.13 -5.67
CA ALA A 84 15.47 6.02 -5.45
C ALA A 84 16.96 6.43 -5.53
N GLY A 85 17.27 7.68 -5.89
CA GLY A 85 18.63 8.08 -6.21
C GLY A 85 19.26 7.22 -7.32
N ARG A 86 20.55 6.92 -7.19
CA ARG A 86 21.24 6.00 -8.12
C ARG A 86 20.84 4.57 -7.79
N ILE A 87 20.27 3.85 -8.75
CA ILE A 87 19.98 2.41 -8.59
C ILE A 87 21.31 1.63 -8.71
N PRO A 88 21.61 0.69 -7.77
CA PRO A 88 22.79 -0.16 -7.87
C PRO A 88 22.77 -1.00 -9.16
N ASP A 89 23.92 -1.12 -9.82
CA ASP A 89 24.10 -2.03 -10.95
C ASP A 89 24.55 -3.39 -10.41
N HIS A 90 23.63 -4.35 -10.33
CA HIS A 90 23.88 -5.66 -9.76
C HIS A 90 23.04 -6.73 -10.46
N GLN A 91 23.66 -7.86 -10.84
CA GLN A 91 22.99 -8.94 -11.60
C GLN A 91 21.78 -9.57 -10.87
N ASN A 92 21.76 -9.50 -9.54
CA ASN A 92 20.66 -10.04 -8.74
C ASN A 92 19.56 -9.01 -8.41
N LEU A 93 19.67 -7.77 -8.91
CA LEU A 93 18.66 -6.75 -8.71
C LEU A 93 17.86 -6.53 -9.99
N THR A 94 16.55 -6.72 -9.92
CA THR A 94 15.60 -6.27 -10.94
C THR A 94 14.79 -5.13 -10.34
N ALA A 95 14.97 -3.91 -10.85
CA ALA A 95 14.31 -2.72 -10.32
C ALA A 95 13.28 -2.17 -11.33
N PHE A 96 12.02 -2.14 -10.91
CA PHE A 96 10.90 -1.49 -11.54
C PHE A 96 10.61 -0.20 -10.77
N ILE A 97 11.41 0.85 -11.03
CA ILE A 97 11.30 2.13 -10.34
C ILE A 97 10.90 3.22 -11.30
N ASP A 98 9.81 3.92 -10.97
CA ASP A 98 9.27 5.01 -11.78
C ASP A 98 8.79 6.17 -10.88
N PRO A 99 9.61 7.21 -10.69
CA PRO A 99 9.29 8.33 -9.81
C PRO A 99 8.43 9.42 -10.48
N THR A 100 7.80 9.10 -11.61
CA THR A 100 6.89 10.06 -12.25
C THR A 100 5.67 10.34 -11.35
N PRO A 101 5.16 11.59 -11.34
CA PRO A 101 3.94 11.90 -10.61
C PRO A 101 2.78 11.01 -11.03
N ASP A 102 1.89 10.73 -10.08
CA ASP A 102 0.65 9.96 -10.28
C ASP A 102 0.83 8.50 -10.76
N GLN A 103 2.04 7.97 -10.63
CA GLN A 103 2.40 6.58 -10.87
C GLN A 103 2.61 5.89 -9.52
N GLY A 104 1.71 5.00 -9.11
CA GLY A 104 1.88 4.17 -7.91
C GLY A 104 2.62 2.86 -8.20
N THR A 105 3.07 2.19 -7.14
CA THR A 105 3.63 0.83 -7.15
C THR A 105 2.62 -0.18 -7.67
N SER A 106 1.34 -0.02 -7.36
CA SER A 106 0.27 -0.91 -7.83
C SER A 106 0.13 -0.93 -9.34
N LEU A 107 0.36 0.21 -10.01
CA LEU A 107 0.39 0.30 -11.47
C LEU A 107 1.69 -0.25 -12.07
N LEU A 108 2.80 -0.25 -11.32
CA LEU A 108 4.02 -0.96 -11.74
C LEU A 108 3.81 -2.47 -11.69
N ALA A 109 3.21 -2.98 -10.62
CA ALA A 109 2.82 -4.38 -10.49
C ALA A 109 1.83 -4.79 -11.57
N ASP A 110 0.82 -3.96 -11.88
CA ASP A 110 -0.15 -4.21 -12.96
C ASP A 110 0.53 -4.45 -14.31
N ARG A 111 1.46 -3.55 -14.67
CA ARG A 111 2.23 -3.68 -15.91
C ARG A 111 3.03 -4.96 -15.94
N TYR A 112 3.67 -5.31 -14.83
CA TYR A 112 4.47 -6.52 -14.70
C TYR A 112 3.64 -7.79 -14.89
N VAL A 113 2.44 -7.87 -14.30
CA VAL A 113 1.54 -9.02 -14.45
C VAL A 113 0.67 -8.96 -15.73
N GLY A 114 0.90 -7.97 -16.59
CA GLY A 114 0.20 -7.83 -17.87
C GLY A 114 -1.28 -7.46 -17.74
N GLY A 115 -1.66 -6.71 -16.70
CA GLY A 115 -3.04 -6.23 -16.52
C GLY A 115 -4.04 -7.28 -16.01
N ARG A 116 -3.58 -8.50 -15.68
CA ARG A 116 -4.45 -9.63 -15.27
C ARG A 116 -5.32 -9.32 -14.06
N PHE A 117 -4.84 -8.47 -13.15
CA PHE A 117 -5.50 -8.13 -11.88
C PHE A 117 -5.71 -6.62 -11.74
N ARG A 118 -5.96 -5.93 -12.87
CA ARG A 118 -6.08 -4.47 -12.98
C ARG A 118 -6.99 -3.81 -11.96
N LEU A 119 -8.05 -4.49 -11.51
CA LEU A 119 -8.95 -3.95 -10.49
C LEU A 119 -8.22 -3.71 -9.15
N TRP A 120 -7.32 -4.62 -8.73
CA TRP A 120 -6.49 -4.38 -7.54
C TRP A 120 -5.52 -3.23 -7.76
N ALA A 121 -4.99 -3.07 -8.98
CA ALA A 121 -4.15 -1.92 -9.31
C ALA A 121 -4.89 -0.58 -9.13
N ILE A 122 -6.14 -0.52 -9.60
CA ILE A 122 -7.01 0.64 -9.47
C ILE A 122 -7.28 0.97 -7.99
N VAL A 123 -7.53 -0.04 -7.15
CA VAL A 123 -7.73 0.12 -5.70
C VAL A 123 -6.51 0.74 -5.04
N GLY A 124 -5.31 0.19 -5.25
CA GLY A 124 -4.08 0.75 -4.70
C GLY A 124 -3.83 2.19 -5.16
N THR A 125 -4.06 2.47 -6.44
CA THR A 125 -3.91 3.80 -7.03
C THR A 125 -4.86 4.83 -6.43
N PHE A 126 -6.12 4.46 -6.14
CA PHE A 126 -7.04 5.33 -5.41
C PHE A 126 -6.60 5.55 -3.96
N GLY A 127 -6.01 4.53 -3.32
CA GLY A 127 -5.49 4.64 -1.95
C GLY A 127 -4.37 5.66 -1.79
N ASP A 128 -3.58 5.88 -2.84
CA ASP A 128 -2.57 6.95 -2.92
C ASP A 128 -3.12 8.33 -3.34
N ASN A 129 -4.44 8.45 -3.47
CA ASN A 129 -5.13 9.65 -3.96
C ASN A 129 -4.81 10.02 -5.43
N PHE A 130 -4.40 9.05 -6.26
CA PHE A 130 -4.18 9.27 -7.69
C PHE A 130 -5.46 8.99 -8.51
N ASP A 131 -6.53 9.73 -8.20
CA ASP A 131 -7.87 9.58 -8.79
C ASP A 131 -7.88 9.50 -10.32
N TYR A 132 -7.15 10.40 -10.98
CA TYR A 132 -7.09 10.45 -12.44
C TYR A 132 -6.43 9.18 -13.02
N SER A 133 -5.29 8.76 -12.47
CA SER A 133 -4.58 7.56 -12.90
C SER A 133 -5.40 6.29 -12.66
N ALA A 134 -6.10 6.21 -11.52
CA ALA A 134 -6.97 5.08 -11.21
C ALA A 134 -8.14 4.96 -12.22
N ARG A 135 -8.81 6.07 -12.53
CA ARG A 135 -9.87 6.09 -13.54
C ARG A 135 -9.34 5.73 -14.93
N LYS A 136 -8.22 6.32 -15.32
CA LYS A 136 -7.55 6.02 -16.60
C LYS A 136 -7.20 4.55 -16.74
N ALA A 137 -6.71 3.91 -15.68
CA ALA A 137 -6.36 2.49 -15.67
C ALA A 137 -7.59 1.58 -15.90
N GLY A 138 -8.80 2.05 -15.57
CA GLY A 138 -10.07 1.34 -15.74
C GLY A 138 -10.90 1.70 -16.98
N GLU A 139 -10.46 2.65 -17.83
CA GLU A 139 -11.23 3.14 -18.98
C GLU A 139 -11.71 2.04 -19.93
N HIS A 140 -10.96 0.94 -20.06
CA HIS A 140 -11.28 -0.18 -20.95
C HIS A 140 -12.00 -1.35 -20.27
N LEU A 141 -12.30 -1.24 -18.98
CA LEU A 141 -12.94 -2.31 -18.19
C LEU A 141 -14.48 -2.20 -18.15
N ASN A 142 -15.07 -1.17 -18.77
CA ASN A 142 -16.52 -0.90 -18.76
C ASN A 142 -17.13 -0.84 -17.35
N LEU A 143 -16.36 -0.36 -16.37
CA LEU A 143 -16.85 -0.18 -15.00
C LEU A 143 -17.88 0.95 -14.94
N SER A 144 -18.95 0.72 -14.18
CA SER A 144 -19.89 1.75 -13.77
C SER A 144 -19.25 2.72 -12.78
N GLU A 145 -19.84 3.91 -12.65
CA GLU A 145 -19.42 4.88 -11.62
C GLU A 145 -19.58 4.32 -10.20
N GLU A 146 -20.58 3.45 -9.96
CA GLU A 146 -20.77 2.79 -8.68
C GLU A 146 -19.60 1.83 -8.36
N GLU A 147 -19.16 1.04 -9.34
CA GLU A 147 -17.99 0.18 -9.18
C GLU A 147 -16.72 0.99 -8.94
N PHE A 148 -16.49 2.08 -9.69
CA PHE A 148 -15.36 2.97 -9.43
C PHE A 148 -15.39 3.53 -8.01
N ASN A 149 -16.55 3.96 -7.51
CA ASN A 149 -16.69 4.47 -6.16
C ASN A 149 -16.42 3.40 -5.10
N ARG A 150 -16.85 2.15 -5.32
CA ARG A 150 -16.56 1.03 -4.42
C ARG A 150 -15.07 0.68 -4.39
N LEU A 151 -14.39 0.69 -5.54
CA LEU A 151 -12.94 0.48 -5.63
C LEU A 151 -12.18 1.61 -4.94
N LYS A 152 -12.63 2.86 -5.13
CA LYS A 152 -12.06 4.04 -4.46
C LYS A 152 -12.24 3.96 -2.94
N GLU A 153 -13.43 3.63 -2.48
CA GLU A 153 -13.71 3.44 -1.05
C GLU A 153 -12.79 2.38 -0.46
N LEU A 154 -12.65 1.21 -1.10
CA LEU A 154 -11.71 0.19 -0.66
C LEU A 154 -10.27 0.72 -0.58
N GLY A 155 -9.78 1.42 -1.60
CA GLY A 155 -8.42 1.98 -1.62
C GLY A 155 -8.19 2.94 -0.44
N ILE A 156 -9.15 3.83 -0.17
CA ILE A 156 -9.11 4.75 0.96
C ILE A 156 -9.07 3.99 2.29
N LEU A 157 -9.90 2.96 2.46
CA LEU A 157 -9.97 2.18 3.69
C LEU A 157 -8.70 1.37 3.96
N LEU A 158 -8.08 0.78 2.91
CA LEU A 158 -6.80 0.09 3.04
C LEU A 158 -5.68 1.07 3.45
N ASN A 159 -5.61 2.24 2.81
CA ASN A 159 -4.63 3.27 3.16
C ASN A 159 -4.87 3.81 4.58
N TYR A 160 -6.13 4.05 4.95
CA TYR A 160 -6.55 4.46 6.30
C TYR A 160 -6.09 3.47 7.37
N ASN A 161 -6.24 2.15 7.15
CA ASN A 161 -5.79 1.14 8.09
C ASN A 161 -4.29 1.22 8.37
N ALA A 162 -3.47 1.73 7.44
CA ALA A 162 -2.03 1.81 7.61
C ALA A 162 -1.57 3.00 8.48
N TYR A 163 -2.44 3.97 8.76
CA TYR A 163 -2.08 5.14 9.56
C TYR A 163 -2.07 4.81 11.05
N GLY A 164 -0.87 4.57 11.60
CA GLY A 164 -0.65 4.37 13.03
C GLY A 164 0.72 4.87 13.47
N ALA A 165 0.90 5.07 14.77
CA ALA A 165 2.23 5.19 15.35
C ALA A 165 2.83 3.79 15.61
N THR A 166 1.98 2.83 15.99
CA THR A 166 2.31 1.42 16.14
C THR A 166 1.27 0.54 15.44
N LEU A 167 1.58 -0.75 15.32
CA LEU A 167 0.64 -1.74 14.76
C LEU A 167 -0.64 -1.88 15.60
N ASP A 168 -0.55 -1.63 16.91
CA ASP A 168 -1.71 -1.65 17.84
C ASP A 168 -2.70 -0.51 17.58
N ASP A 169 -2.31 0.51 16.82
CA ASP A 169 -3.23 1.58 16.41
C ASP A 169 -4.15 1.14 15.26
N LEU A 170 -3.80 0.09 14.52
CA LEU A 170 -4.50 -0.32 13.31
C LEU A 170 -5.70 -1.21 13.64
N TYR A 171 -6.65 -1.31 12.71
CA TYR A 171 -7.73 -2.30 12.83
C TYR A 171 -7.23 -3.71 12.55
N PHE A 172 -6.36 -3.83 11.54
CA PHE A 172 -5.71 -5.08 11.17
C PHE A 172 -4.22 -4.88 11.03
N HIS A 173 -3.45 -5.86 11.49
CA HIS A 173 -2.05 -5.95 11.11
C HIS A 173 -1.97 -6.10 9.57
N PRO A 174 -1.09 -5.37 8.86
CA PRO A 174 -1.08 -5.37 7.39
C PRO A 174 -0.81 -6.76 6.79
N GLY A 175 -0.01 -7.59 7.46
CA GLY A 175 0.18 -8.99 7.06
C GLY A 175 -1.10 -9.84 7.17
N GLU A 176 -1.92 -9.62 8.20
CA GLU A 176 -3.21 -10.31 8.37
C GLU A 176 -4.23 -9.80 7.35
N LEU A 177 -4.25 -8.48 7.12
CA LEU A 177 -5.09 -7.85 6.11
C LEU A 177 -4.79 -8.40 4.71
N PHE A 178 -3.51 -8.55 4.36
CA PHE A 178 -3.09 -9.20 3.13
C PHE A 178 -3.62 -10.64 3.04
N SER A 179 -3.48 -11.45 4.10
CA SER A 179 -4.02 -12.82 4.12
C SER A 179 -5.54 -12.86 3.95
N LEU A 180 -6.27 -11.87 4.47
CA LEU A 180 -7.73 -11.75 4.30
C LEU A 180 -8.13 -11.33 2.87
N MET A 181 -7.27 -10.58 2.17
CA MET A 181 -7.48 -10.18 0.77
C MET A 181 -7.15 -11.31 -0.21
N GLN A 182 -6.17 -12.16 0.13
CA GLN A 182 -5.61 -13.21 -0.72
C GLN A 182 -6.63 -14.08 -1.47
N PRO A 183 -7.72 -14.57 -0.84
CA PRO A 183 -8.73 -15.39 -1.51
C PRO A 183 -9.50 -14.70 -2.64
N PHE A 184 -9.40 -13.37 -2.76
CA PHE A 184 -10.22 -12.58 -3.66
C PHE A 184 -9.40 -12.11 -4.87
N GLU A 185 -9.65 -12.75 -6.01
CA GLU A 185 -9.12 -12.28 -7.29
C GLU A 185 -9.72 -10.92 -7.68
N ASN A 186 -11.01 -10.72 -7.41
CA ASN A 186 -11.74 -9.49 -7.72
C ASN A 186 -12.02 -8.68 -6.43
N PRO A 187 -11.52 -7.44 -6.31
CA PRO A 187 -11.75 -6.59 -5.13
C PRO A 187 -13.22 -6.23 -4.91
N LEU A 188 -14.07 -6.21 -5.95
CA LEU A 188 -15.50 -5.96 -5.77
C LEU A 188 -16.18 -7.08 -4.96
N ILE A 189 -15.70 -8.32 -5.12
CA ILE A 189 -16.18 -9.46 -4.33
C ILE A 189 -15.71 -9.32 -2.88
N PHE A 190 -14.47 -8.86 -2.64
CA PHE A 190 -13.98 -8.56 -1.29
C PHE A 190 -14.85 -7.50 -0.59
N VAL A 191 -15.18 -6.41 -1.29
CA VAL A 191 -16.09 -5.36 -0.79
C VAL A 191 -17.47 -5.91 -0.43
N GLU A 192 -17.97 -6.87 -1.21
CA GLU A 192 -19.29 -7.48 -1.01
C GLU A 192 -19.35 -8.48 0.14
N GLN A 193 -18.31 -9.31 0.29
CA GLN A 193 -18.38 -10.53 1.10
C GLN A 193 -17.50 -10.53 2.35
N ALA A 194 -16.47 -9.69 2.41
CA ALA A 194 -15.53 -9.73 3.51
C ALA A 194 -15.97 -8.85 4.68
N ASP A 195 -16.12 -9.46 5.86
CA ASP A 195 -16.34 -8.72 7.12
C ASP A 195 -15.24 -7.67 7.35
N THR A 196 -14.02 -7.97 6.90
CA THR A 196 -12.87 -7.05 6.93
C THR A 196 -13.19 -5.69 6.31
N PHE A 197 -13.90 -5.66 5.18
CA PHE A 197 -14.28 -4.40 4.53
C PHE A 197 -15.27 -3.63 5.41
N GLN A 198 -16.28 -4.30 5.97
CA GLN A 198 -17.28 -3.65 6.84
C GLN A 198 -16.64 -3.10 8.11
N ILE A 199 -15.73 -3.84 8.75
CA ILE A 199 -15.01 -3.40 9.96
C ILE A 199 -14.20 -2.13 9.66
N LEU A 200 -13.45 -2.12 8.55
CA LEU A 200 -12.69 -0.93 8.15
C LEU A 200 -13.60 0.25 7.85
N ARG A 201 -14.72 0.02 7.16
CA ARG A 201 -15.68 1.05 6.78
C ARG A 201 -16.33 1.70 8.00
N GLU A 202 -16.81 0.89 8.95
CA GLU A 202 -17.42 1.38 10.20
C GLU A 202 -16.40 2.13 11.05
N GLY A 203 -15.18 1.60 11.15
CA GLY A 203 -14.09 2.24 11.86
C GLY A 203 -13.71 3.60 11.27
N TYR A 204 -13.57 3.66 9.95
CA TYR A 204 -13.34 4.89 9.22
C TYR A 204 -14.43 5.93 9.49
N GLN A 205 -15.71 5.54 9.37
CA GLN A 205 -16.84 6.44 9.63
C GLN A 205 -16.85 6.96 11.06
N ASN A 206 -16.56 6.11 12.05
CA ASN A 206 -16.51 6.52 13.46
C ASN A 206 -15.36 7.49 13.74
N ASP A 207 -14.19 7.24 13.16
CA ASP A 207 -13.02 8.09 13.34
C ASP A 207 -13.20 9.43 12.62
N MET A 208 -13.81 9.42 11.43
CA MET A 208 -14.17 10.60 10.66
C MET A 208 -15.18 11.48 11.40
N SER A 209 -16.24 10.90 11.98
CA SER A 209 -17.23 11.69 12.72
C SER A 209 -16.59 12.40 13.92
N ARG A 210 -15.65 11.74 14.61
CA ARG A 210 -14.88 12.38 15.70
C ARG A 210 -13.98 13.50 15.20
N ALA A 211 -13.38 13.35 14.01
CA ALA A 211 -12.55 14.39 13.43
C ALA A 211 -13.38 15.62 13.03
N GLU A 212 -14.58 15.41 12.48
CA GLU A 212 -15.51 16.48 12.08
C GLU A 212 -16.07 17.28 13.29
N GLU A 213 -16.14 16.66 14.47
CA GLU A 213 -16.51 17.34 15.71
C GLU A 213 -15.40 18.27 16.26
N LEU A 214 -14.18 18.20 15.72
CA LEU A 214 -13.07 19.04 16.18
C LEU A 214 -13.24 20.49 15.74
N SER A 215 -13.05 21.40 16.69
CA SER A 215 -12.90 22.81 16.38
C SER A 215 -11.49 23.07 15.82
N PRO A 216 -11.36 23.78 14.69
CA PRO A 216 -10.05 24.15 14.18
C PRO A 216 -9.35 25.11 15.15
N LEU A 217 -8.05 24.90 15.35
CA LEU A 217 -7.17 25.86 16.03
C LEU A 217 -7.01 27.13 15.20
N ILE A 218 -6.91 26.97 13.87
CA ILE A 218 -6.87 28.06 12.90
C ILE A 218 -7.80 27.68 11.76
N LEU A 219 -8.67 28.60 11.35
CA LEU A 219 -9.48 28.44 10.15
C LEU A 219 -9.35 29.70 9.30
N THR A 220 -8.97 29.51 8.04
CA THR A 220 -8.89 30.57 7.03
C THR A 220 -9.65 30.13 5.79
N GLU A 221 -9.80 31.02 4.81
CA GLU A 221 -10.37 30.67 3.50
C GLU A 221 -9.52 29.67 2.69
N LYS A 222 -8.25 29.46 3.07
CA LYS A 222 -7.28 28.63 2.30
C LYS A 222 -6.88 27.35 3.00
N TYR A 223 -6.88 27.34 4.32
CA TYR A 223 -6.44 26.20 5.12
C TYR A 223 -7.06 26.21 6.52
N GLY A 224 -7.19 25.00 7.08
CA GLY A 224 -7.48 24.77 8.49
C GLY A 224 -6.30 24.11 9.20
N VAL A 225 -6.13 24.39 10.49
CA VAL A 225 -5.19 23.69 11.37
C VAL A 225 -6.00 23.07 12.50
N TYR A 226 -5.86 21.77 12.68
CA TYR A 226 -6.57 20.99 13.69
C TYR A 226 -5.57 20.34 14.62
N VAL A 227 -5.91 20.26 15.91
CA VAL A 227 -5.11 19.55 16.91
C VAL A 227 -5.84 18.28 17.29
N LEU A 228 -5.30 17.16 16.81
CA LEU A 228 -5.81 15.82 17.08
C LEU A 228 -5.35 15.35 18.48
N PRO A 229 -6.20 14.65 19.25
CA PRO A 229 -5.78 14.08 20.53
C PRO A 229 -4.80 12.93 20.34
N LEU A 230 -4.07 12.58 21.39
CA LEU A 230 -3.17 11.43 21.39
C LEU A 230 -3.96 10.12 21.52
N ALA A 231 -4.64 9.70 20.45
CA ALA A 231 -5.47 8.50 20.42
C ALA A 231 -5.30 7.72 19.10
N PRO A 232 -5.49 6.39 19.09
CA PRO A 232 -5.38 5.56 17.89
C PRO A 232 -6.24 6.07 16.72
N TRP A 233 -7.51 6.38 16.98
CA TRP A 233 -8.43 6.90 15.96
C TRP A 233 -7.92 8.16 15.27
N ALA A 234 -7.30 9.04 16.06
CA ALA A 234 -6.81 10.31 15.58
C ALA A 234 -5.57 10.13 14.69
N ARG A 235 -4.76 9.10 14.95
CA ARG A 235 -3.62 8.73 14.09
C ARG A 235 -4.12 8.17 12.76
N ARG A 236 -5.08 7.24 12.80
CA ARG A 236 -5.67 6.62 11.61
C ARG A 236 -6.31 7.65 10.67
N VAL A 237 -7.15 8.52 11.23
CA VAL A 237 -7.88 9.51 10.44
C VAL A 237 -7.00 10.65 9.92
N SER A 238 -5.84 10.90 10.54
CA SER A 238 -5.01 12.10 10.26
C SER A 238 -4.68 12.28 8.78
N GLY A 239 -4.32 11.19 8.10
CA GLY A 239 -3.97 11.22 6.68
C GLY A 239 -5.17 11.52 5.80
N VAL A 240 -6.28 10.81 6.02
CA VAL A 240 -7.48 10.98 5.17
C VAL A 240 -8.15 12.32 5.42
N TYR A 241 -8.24 12.75 6.68
CA TYR A 241 -8.82 14.05 7.05
C TYR A 241 -8.04 15.24 6.47
N ALA A 242 -6.72 15.13 6.39
CA ALA A 242 -5.87 16.18 5.79
C ALA A 242 -6.02 16.29 4.26
N ASN A 243 -6.63 15.30 3.60
CA ASN A 243 -6.83 15.26 2.15
C ASN A 243 -8.30 15.52 1.72
N LEU A 244 -9.17 15.91 2.66
CA LEU A 244 -10.53 16.39 2.37
C LEU A 244 -10.52 17.84 1.87
#